data_AF-A0A2J6R6X6-F1
#
_entry.id   AF-A0A2J6R6X6-F1
#
_cell.length_a   1.000
_cell.length_b   1.000
_cell.length_c   1.000
_cell.angle_alpha   90.00
_cell.angle_beta   90.00
_cell.angle_gamma   90.00
#
_symmetry.space_group_name_H-M   'P 1'
#
loop_
_entity.id
_entity.type
_entity.pdbx_description
1 polymer ?
#
loop_
_entity_poly.entity_id
_entity_poly.type
_entity_poly.pdbx_seq_one_letter_code
_entity_poly.pdbx_strand_id
1 'polypeptide(L)'
;MQHSFTHSFISALLACAAVTTACVLPTDTLSNNITSGFGILIQNPEYPAIHDQYLMLEAAGGGDMHWFVGGQPPVGVSAFNLVLSEGVLEQGDIHAVIDGEYDPVANTTKIFMTERTDYLAYFTPVYACDPDNDEVQVILAFVGREDFGDGGLICVRPSYDNSYEFRYSPPGNTAVDPGQCIPVTMVVVPAAEQSTYPTSGASPSTTSSAAQSTASATTTTGTTFATSTTSSSSTATATLQHKPVVGPYLTSAIGTTPLPYTDETANGFAFVGCAPEASNADDGPARTLTGSLLADDAMTDGECVAFCASEGYTYAGTEYTRECWCGNSVAPGREPQTTLASLDNCNYPCGGNASQFCGGNSWLSLYQACTPGAACVNAVFT
;
A
#
# COMPACT_ATOMS: atom_id res chain seq x y z
N MET A 1 47.02 -15.18 53.97
CA MET A 1 46.62 -16.60 53.89
C MET A 1 45.76 -16.74 52.65
N GLN A 2 46.23 -17.54 51.70
CA GLN A 2 45.53 -17.92 50.47
C GLN A 2 44.20 -18.61 50.83
N HIS A 3 43.14 -18.38 50.05
CA HIS A 3 42.31 -19.48 49.55
C HIS A 3 41.64 -19.05 48.24
N SER A 4 41.95 -19.84 47.21
CA SER A 4 41.40 -19.81 45.86
C SER A 4 40.11 -20.63 45.84
N PHE A 5 39.05 -20.16 45.17
CA PHE A 5 37.97 -21.00 44.68
C PHE A 5 37.49 -20.46 43.32
N THR A 6 37.99 -21.11 42.27
CA THR A 6 37.44 -21.12 40.91
C THR A 6 36.10 -21.87 40.89
N HIS A 7 35.03 -21.28 40.36
CA HIS A 7 33.88 -22.03 39.84
C HIS A 7 33.53 -21.53 38.43
N SER A 8 33.87 -22.40 37.47
CA SER A 8 33.47 -22.35 36.08
C SER A 8 32.02 -22.80 35.97
N PHE A 9 31.13 -21.95 35.46
CA PHE A 9 29.83 -22.37 34.96
C PHE A 9 29.78 -22.10 33.46
N ILE A 10 30.05 -23.16 32.70
CA ILE A 10 29.72 -23.26 31.28
C ILE A 10 28.21 -23.52 31.23
N SER A 11 27.41 -22.50 30.93
CA SER A 11 26.02 -22.71 30.52
C SER A 11 26.00 -23.07 29.05
N ALA A 12 25.77 -24.34 28.76
CA ALA A 12 25.52 -24.84 27.42
C ALA A 12 24.20 -24.25 26.89
N LEU A 13 24.27 -23.43 25.84
CA LEU A 13 23.11 -23.11 25.00
C LEU A 13 22.72 -24.39 24.26
N LEU A 14 21.65 -25.04 24.70
CA LEU A 14 20.98 -26.08 23.94
C LEU A 14 20.08 -25.37 22.92
N ALA A 15 20.59 -25.15 21.71
CA ALA A 15 19.77 -24.75 20.58
C ALA A 15 18.98 -25.98 20.11
N CYS A 16 17.75 -26.15 20.60
CA CYS A 16 16.79 -27.01 19.93
C CYS A 16 16.42 -26.33 18.61
N ALA A 17 17.03 -26.76 17.51
CA ALA A 17 16.48 -26.50 16.19
C ALA A 17 15.16 -27.28 16.10
N ALA A 18 14.03 -26.58 16.21
CA ALA A 18 12.74 -27.14 15.87
C ALA A 18 12.78 -27.46 14.37
N VAL A 19 12.78 -28.74 14.03
CA VAL A 19 12.55 -29.19 12.66
C VAL A 19 11.04 -29.09 12.47
N THR A 20 10.57 -28.02 11.83
CA THR A 20 9.19 -27.98 11.32
C THR A 20 9.10 -29.02 10.20
N THR A 21 8.28 -30.04 10.39
CA THR A 21 8.05 -31.06 9.37
C THR A 21 7.03 -30.52 8.39
N ALA A 22 7.49 -29.82 7.34
CA ALA A 22 6.64 -29.42 6.23
C ALA A 22 5.93 -30.64 5.62
N CYS A 23 4.67 -30.47 5.23
CA CYS A 23 3.84 -31.47 4.55
C CYS A 23 4.47 -32.02 3.26
N VAL A 24 4.00 -33.19 2.81
CA VAL A 24 4.44 -33.78 1.53
C VAL A 24 3.55 -33.25 0.40
N LEU A 25 4.12 -32.38 -0.45
CA LEU A 25 3.41 -31.80 -1.58
C LEU A 25 3.24 -32.83 -2.72
N PRO A 26 2.05 -32.91 -3.35
CA PRO A 26 1.87 -33.65 -4.59
C PRO A 26 2.74 -33.09 -5.72
N THR A 27 3.03 -33.94 -6.72
CA THR A 27 3.91 -33.59 -7.85
C THR A 27 3.16 -33.36 -9.16
N ASP A 28 1.86 -33.64 -9.18
CA ASP A 28 1.01 -33.34 -10.33
C ASP A 28 0.82 -31.83 -10.49
N THR A 29 0.68 -31.41 -11.74
CA THR A 29 0.47 -30.01 -12.09
C THR A 29 -1.00 -29.67 -12.02
N LEU A 30 -1.33 -28.57 -11.34
CA LEU A 30 -2.69 -28.05 -11.31
C LEU A 30 -3.01 -27.30 -12.59
N SER A 31 -4.30 -27.31 -12.96
CA SER A 31 -4.82 -26.56 -14.11
C SER A 31 -4.86 -25.07 -13.80
N ASN A 32 -4.48 -24.21 -14.75
CA ASN A 32 -4.72 -22.76 -14.68
C ASN A 32 -6.20 -22.37 -14.88
N ASN A 33 -7.08 -23.37 -15.04
CA ASN A 33 -8.53 -23.22 -15.06
C ASN A 33 -9.16 -23.89 -13.85
N ILE A 34 -9.88 -23.11 -13.03
CA ILE A 34 -10.71 -23.55 -11.91
C ILE A 34 -12.12 -23.03 -12.16
N THR A 35 -13.00 -23.89 -12.69
CA THR A 35 -14.36 -23.51 -13.11
C THR A 35 -15.41 -23.61 -12.02
N SER A 36 -15.08 -24.30 -10.92
CA SER A 36 -15.94 -24.36 -9.74
C SER A 36 -15.69 -23.11 -8.89
N GLY A 37 -16.77 -22.45 -8.44
CA GLY A 37 -16.66 -21.26 -7.62
C GLY A 37 -15.84 -21.51 -6.34
N PHE A 38 -14.96 -20.57 -6.01
CA PHE A 38 -14.16 -20.59 -4.79
C PHE A 38 -14.11 -19.20 -4.14
N GLY A 39 -13.59 -19.15 -2.91
CA GLY A 39 -13.14 -17.93 -2.24
C GLY A 39 -11.64 -17.99 -1.99
N ILE A 40 -11.06 -16.86 -1.57
CA ILE A 40 -9.63 -16.77 -1.27
C ILE A 40 -9.44 -16.49 0.21
N LEU A 41 -8.80 -17.41 0.93
CA LEU A 41 -8.38 -17.22 2.32
C LEU A 41 -6.96 -16.67 2.33
N ILE A 42 -6.73 -15.63 3.12
CA ILE A 42 -5.46 -14.92 3.20
C ILE A 42 -4.68 -15.43 4.39
N GLN A 43 -3.45 -15.89 4.15
CA GLN A 43 -2.57 -16.40 5.19
C GLN A 43 -1.29 -15.58 5.29
N ASN A 44 -0.97 -15.18 6.52
CA ASN A 44 0.34 -14.70 6.94
C ASN A 44 0.44 -14.89 8.46
N PRO A 45 1.10 -15.97 8.95
CA PRO A 45 1.18 -16.27 10.38
C PRO A 45 1.93 -15.21 11.20
N GLU A 46 2.74 -14.37 10.56
CA GLU A 46 3.42 -13.25 11.21
C GLU A 46 2.50 -12.04 11.42
N TYR A 47 1.36 -11.99 10.72
CA TYR A 47 0.37 -10.90 10.78
C TYR A 47 -1.04 -11.43 11.10
N PRO A 48 -1.36 -11.66 12.39
CA PRO A 48 -2.64 -12.22 12.82
C PRO A 48 -3.88 -11.42 12.41
N ALA A 49 -3.73 -10.13 12.09
CA ALA A 49 -4.84 -9.28 11.67
C ALA A 49 -5.38 -9.61 10.27
N ILE A 50 -4.57 -10.27 9.43
CA ILE A 50 -4.94 -10.67 8.06
C ILE A 50 -4.95 -12.19 7.88
N HIS A 51 -4.32 -12.93 8.81
CA HIS A 51 -4.27 -14.38 8.78
C HIS A 51 -5.66 -14.99 8.95
N ASP A 52 -5.96 -15.95 8.08
CA ASP A 52 -7.22 -16.69 8.00
C ASP A 52 -8.45 -15.79 7.85
N GLN A 53 -8.24 -14.65 7.17
CA GLN A 53 -9.33 -13.77 6.76
C GLN A 53 -9.60 -13.95 5.27
N TYR A 54 -10.87 -13.84 4.88
CA TYR A 54 -11.23 -13.93 3.47
C TYR A 54 -10.93 -12.63 2.73
N LEU A 55 -10.57 -12.76 1.45
CA LEU A 55 -10.63 -11.67 0.49
C LEU A 55 -12.06 -11.12 0.41
N MET A 56 -12.15 -9.80 0.45
CA MET A 56 -13.38 -9.03 0.36
C MET A 56 -13.32 -8.09 -0.85
N LEU A 57 -14.48 -7.84 -1.46
CA LEU A 57 -14.66 -6.91 -2.57
C LEU A 57 -15.55 -5.75 -2.15
N GLU A 58 -15.04 -4.53 -2.23
CA GLU A 58 -15.79 -3.29 -1.96
C GLU A 58 -15.94 -2.48 -3.25
N ALA A 59 -17.12 -1.90 -3.46
CA ALA A 59 -17.38 -1.10 -4.65
C ALA A 59 -16.62 0.24 -4.59
N ALA A 60 -15.86 0.56 -5.65
CA ALA A 60 -15.08 1.79 -5.74
C ALA A 60 -15.73 2.88 -6.62
N GLY A 61 -16.90 2.56 -7.19
CA GLY A 61 -17.53 3.36 -8.25
C GLY A 61 -17.04 2.93 -9.64
N GLY A 62 -17.73 3.36 -10.70
CA GLY A 62 -17.35 3.04 -12.08
C GLY A 62 -17.52 1.57 -12.51
N GLY A 63 -17.98 0.69 -11.61
CA GLY A 63 -18.05 -0.76 -11.84
C GLY A 63 -16.85 -1.53 -11.29
N ASP A 64 -15.86 -0.84 -10.72
CA ASP A 64 -14.66 -1.44 -10.17
C ASP A 64 -14.88 -1.93 -8.73
N MET A 65 -14.28 -3.08 -8.41
CA MET A 65 -14.31 -3.68 -7.09
C MET A 65 -12.90 -3.78 -6.51
N HIS A 66 -12.66 -3.08 -5.40
CA HIS A 66 -11.39 -3.10 -4.70
C HIS A 66 -11.23 -4.32 -3.82
N TRP A 67 -10.02 -4.86 -3.76
CA TRP A 67 -9.66 -5.99 -2.93
C TRP A 67 -9.23 -5.54 -1.53
N PHE A 68 -9.88 -6.09 -0.52
CA PHE A 68 -9.57 -5.86 0.89
C PHE A 68 -9.49 -7.17 1.69
N VAL A 69 -8.82 -7.12 2.84
CA VAL A 69 -8.86 -8.17 3.85
C VAL A 69 -8.96 -7.55 5.24
N GLY A 70 -9.64 -8.22 6.16
CA GLY A 70 -9.83 -7.74 7.53
C GLY A 70 -10.83 -6.57 7.63
N GLY A 71 -10.60 -5.68 8.60
CA GLY A 71 -11.55 -4.62 8.97
C GLY A 71 -12.53 -5.08 10.05
N GLN A 72 -12.93 -4.16 10.93
CA GLN A 72 -13.98 -4.39 11.95
C GLN A 72 -14.92 -3.17 12.00
N PRO A 73 -16.13 -3.25 11.41
CA PRO A 73 -16.66 -4.39 10.64
C PRO A 73 -15.87 -4.62 9.32
N PRO A 74 -15.96 -5.82 8.71
CA PRO A 74 -15.34 -6.07 7.41
C PRO A 74 -15.80 -5.09 6.35
N VAL A 75 -14.86 -4.67 5.49
CA VAL A 75 -15.12 -3.80 4.34
C VAL A 75 -15.44 -4.69 3.14
N GLY A 76 -16.49 -4.37 2.37
CA GLY A 76 -16.90 -5.18 1.24
C GLY A 76 -17.75 -6.40 1.55
N VAL A 77 -18.00 -7.15 0.48
CA VAL A 77 -18.64 -8.47 0.51
C VAL A 77 -17.61 -9.55 0.25
N SER A 78 -17.77 -10.71 0.88
CA SER A 78 -16.81 -11.79 0.71
C SER A 78 -16.77 -12.28 -0.74
N ALA A 79 -15.56 -12.41 -1.28
CA ALA A 79 -15.28 -12.74 -2.67
C ALA A 79 -15.47 -14.25 -2.94
N PHE A 80 -16.67 -14.78 -2.70
CA PHE A 80 -17.02 -16.15 -3.07
C PHE A 80 -17.64 -16.20 -4.47
N ASN A 81 -17.44 -17.32 -5.17
CA ASN A 81 -17.75 -17.54 -6.59
C ASN A 81 -16.74 -16.93 -7.56
N LEU A 82 -15.50 -16.77 -7.12
CA LEU A 82 -14.38 -16.55 -8.04
C LEU A 82 -14.15 -17.80 -8.88
N VAL A 83 -13.73 -17.60 -10.12
CA VAL A 83 -13.19 -18.64 -11.00
C VAL A 83 -11.80 -18.24 -11.46
N LEU A 84 -11.02 -19.22 -11.91
CA LEU A 84 -9.73 -18.97 -12.56
C LEU A 84 -9.87 -19.42 -14.02
N SER A 85 -9.58 -18.53 -14.97
CA SER A 85 -9.69 -18.77 -16.41
C SER A 85 -8.36 -18.39 -17.05
N GLU A 86 -7.64 -19.38 -17.60
CA GLU A 86 -6.30 -19.19 -18.17
C GLU A 86 -5.33 -18.41 -17.24
N GLY A 87 -5.45 -18.60 -15.93
CA GLY A 87 -4.65 -17.93 -14.90
C GLY A 87 -5.15 -16.55 -14.46
N VAL A 88 -6.26 -16.04 -14.99
CA VAL A 88 -6.87 -14.78 -14.56
C VAL A 88 -8.01 -15.06 -13.59
N LEU A 89 -8.06 -14.31 -12.48
CA LEU A 89 -9.17 -14.37 -11.52
C LEU A 89 -10.38 -13.59 -12.05
N GLU A 90 -11.55 -14.22 -12.07
CA GLU A 90 -12.78 -13.64 -12.61
C GLU A 90 -13.97 -13.82 -11.66
N GLN A 91 -14.93 -12.88 -11.70
CA GLN A 91 -16.23 -13.02 -11.06
C GLN A 91 -17.34 -12.47 -11.95
N GLY A 92 -17.97 -13.32 -12.76
CA GLY A 92 -18.87 -12.82 -13.80
C GLY A 92 -18.06 -12.16 -14.92
N ASP A 93 -18.36 -10.89 -15.24
CA ASP A 93 -17.71 -10.16 -16.35
C ASP A 93 -16.49 -9.32 -15.91
N ILE A 94 -16.14 -9.35 -14.62
CA ILE A 94 -15.01 -8.59 -14.06
C ILE A 94 -13.79 -9.49 -13.81
N HIS A 95 -12.60 -8.96 -14.06
CA HIS A 95 -11.30 -9.63 -14.04
C HIS A 95 -10.33 -8.89 -13.10
N ALA A 96 -9.41 -9.63 -12.48
CA ALA A 96 -8.35 -9.04 -11.67
C ALA A 96 -7.33 -8.29 -12.54
N VAL A 97 -7.14 -7.00 -12.28
CA VAL A 97 -6.15 -6.14 -12.92
C VAL A 97 -5.27 -5.44 -11.88
N ILE A 98 -4.03 -5.15 -12.26
CA ILE A 98 -3.09 -4.36 -11.46
C ILE A 98 -2.87 -3.03 -12.15
N ASP A 99 -3.61 -1.99 -11.76
CA ASP A 99 -3.54 -0.69 -12.40
C ASP A 99 -4.17 0.40 -11.50
N GLY A 100 -4.50 1.59 -12.04
CA GLY A 100 -5.46 2.55 -11.48
C GLY A 100 -4.97 3.43 -10.31
N GLU A 101 -4.15 2.88 -9.42
CA GLU A 101 -3.56 3.64 -8.29
C GLU A 101 -2.14 3.15 -8.02
N TYR A 102 -1.16 3.76 -8.69
CA TYR A 102 0.26 3.55 -8.43
C TYR A 102 0.71 4.41 -7.26
N ASP A 103 1.32 3.78 -6.27
CA ASP A 103 2.05 4.43 -5.20
C ASP A 103 3.54 4.45 -5.55
N PRO A 104 4.10 5.63 -5.90
CA PRO A 104 5.50 5.76 -6.24
C PRO A 104 6.45 5.58 -5.06
N VAL A 105 5.96 5.73 -3.82
CA VAL A 105 6.73 5.66 -2.57
C VAL A 105 7.04 4.21 -2.24
N ALA A 106 5.98 3.40 -2.11
CA ALA A 106 6.14 1.97 -1.90
C ALA A 106 6.51 1.25 -3.21
N ASN A 107 6.48 1.95 -4.35
CA ASN A 107 6.54 1.38 -5.70
C ASN A 107 5.57 0.20 -5.83
N THR A 108 4.33 0.41 -5.41
CA THR A 108 3.28 -0.60 -5.49
C THR A 108 2.11 -0.12 -6.33
N THR A 109 1.34 -1.01 -6.91
CA THR A 109 0.13 -0.68 -7.66
C THR A 109 -1.05 -1.42 -7.06
N LYS A 110 -2.19 -0.75 -6.95
CA LYS A 110 -3.42 -1.37 -6.44
C LYS A 110 -3.94 -2.48 -7.36
N ILE A 111 -4.70 -3.39 -6.76
CA ILE A 111 -5.37 -4.49 -7.45
C ILE A 111 -6.88 -4.32 -7.31
N PHE A 112 -7.61 -4.51 -8.40
CA PHE A 112 -9.08 -4.49 -8.40
C PHE A 112 -9.66 -5.45 -9.44
N MET A 113 -10.94 -5.76 -9.29
CA MET A 113 -11.74 -6.42 -10.33
C MET A 113 -12.45 -5.36 -11.18
N THR A 114 -12.43 -5.52 -12.50
CA THR A 114 -13.09 -4.61 -13.44
C THR A 114 -13.41 -5.32 -14.76
N GLU A 115 -14.30 -4.75 -15.59
CA GLU A 115 -14.61 -5.27 -16.93
C GLU A 115 -13.44 -5.06 -17.92
N ARG A 116 -12.42 -4.27 -17.52
CA ARG A 116 -11.23 -4.05 -18.34
C ARG A 116 -10.42 -5.32 -18.55
N THR A 117 -9.70 -5.33 -19.67
CA THR A 117 -8.87 -6.46 -20.13
C THR A 117 -7.43 -6.06 -20.40
N ASP A 118 -7.06 -4.81 -20.07
CA ASP A 118 -5.69 -4.32 -19.97
C ASP A 118 -5.16 -4.52 -18.54
N TYR A 119 -3.85 -4.77 -18.42
CA TYR A 119 -3.13 -4.92 -17.16
C TYR A 119 -3.59 -6.11 -16.30
N LEU A 120 -3.98 -7.21 -16.94
CA LEU A 120 -4.44 -8.42 -16.25
C LEU A 120 -3.37 -8.96 -15.28
N ALA A 121 -3.85 -9.45 -14.13
CA ALA A 121 -3.06 -10.13 -13.12
C ALA A 121 -3.14 -11.65 -13.33
N TYR A 122 -1.97 -12.29 -13.54
CA TYR A 122 -1.89 -13.73 -13.78
C TYR A 122 -1.45 -14.49 -12.53
N PHE A 123 -2.09 -15.62 -12.30
CA PHE A 123 -1.85 -16.54 -11.20
C PHE A 123 -1.77 -17.97 -11.73
N THR A 124 -1.04 -18.82 -11.02
CA THR A 124 -1.00 -20.26 -11.27
C THR A 124 -1.27 -21.02 -9.97
N PRO A 125 -2.17 -22.01 -9.96
CA PRO A 125 -2.40 -22.80 -8.77
C PRO A 125 -1.20 -23.71 -8.47
N VAL A 126 -0.77 -23.75 -7.21
CA VAL A 126 0.29 -24.65 -6.74
C VAL A 126 -0.08 -25.26 -5.39
N TYR A 127 0.49 -26.42 -5.08
CA TYR A 127 0.36 -27.01 -3.74
C TYR A 127 1.28 -26.30 -2.74
N ALA A 128 0.77 -26.04 -1.54
CA ALA A 128 1.53 -25.54 -0.41
C ALA A 128 1.09 -26.26 0.88
N CYS A 129 1.91 -26.15 1.93
CA CYS A 129 1.52 -26.59 3.26
C CYS A 129 0.80 -25.46 3.97
N ASP A 130 -0.25 -25.80 4.68
CA ASP A 130 -0.90 -24.92 5.63
C ASP A 130 0.04 -24.64 6.81
N PRO A 131 0.30 -23.36 7.17
CA PRO A 131 1.24 -22.99 8.21
C PRO A 131 0.77 -23.33 9.63
N ASP A 132 -0.52 -23.62 9.84
CA ASP A 132 -1.14 -23.85 11.15
C ASP A 132 -1.30 -25.34 11.47
N ASN A 133 -1.53 -26.17 10.46
CA ASN A 133 -1.86 -27.59 10.65
C ASN A 133 -1.07 -28.56 9.78
N ASP A 134 -0.16 -28.08 8.93
CA ASP A 134 0.65 -28.89 8.00
C ASP A 134 -0.17 -29.74 7.01
N GLU A 135 -1.46 -29.44 6.78
CA GLU A 135 -2.25 -30.06 5.72
C GLU A 135 -1.87 -29.50 4.34
N VAL A 136 -2.06 -30.30 3.29
CA VAL A 136 -1.82 -29.84 1.91
C VAL A 136 -3.00 -28.97 1.47
N GLN A 137 -2.69 -27.79 0.95
CA GLN A 137 -3.65 -26.84 0.40
C GLN A 137 -3.25 -26.39 -1.01
N VAL A 138 -4.18 -25.76 -1.72
CA VAL A 138 -3.92 -25.12 -3.02
C VAL A 138 -3.86 -23.62 -2.82
N ILE A 139 -2.79 -22.99 -3.31
CA ILE A 139 -2.63 -21.53 -3.29
C ILE A 139 -2.55 -21.00 -4.72
N LEU A 140 -2.90 -19.73 -4.90
CA LEU A 140 -2.67 -18.99 -6.13
C LEU A 140 -1.31 -18.30 -6.05
N ALA A 141 -0.31 -18.87 -6.70
CA ALA A 141 0.98 -18.22 -6.85
C ALA A 141 0.87 -17.14 -7.93
N PHE A 142 1.27 -15.91 -7.59
CA PHE A 142 1.29 -14.82 -8.56
C PHE A 142 2.38 -15.06 -9.62
N VAL A 143 1.98 -14.91 -10.88
CA VAL A 143 2.87 -15.10 -12.04
C VAL A 143 3.41 -13.76 -12.51
N GLY A 144 2.56 -12.76 -12.70
CA GLY A 144 2.98 -11.48 -13.27
C GLY A 144 1.81 -10.61 -13.72
N ARG A 145 2.15 -9.40 -14.19
CA ARG A 145 1.22 -8.43 -14.77
C ARG A 145 1.46 -8.37 -16.27
N GLU A 146 0.39 -8.36 -17.06
CA GLU A 146 0.43 -8.40 -18.54
C GLU A 146 1.49 -7.48 -19.19
N ASP A 147 1.61 -6.23 -18.73
CA ASP A 147 2.55 -5.25 -19.30
C ASP A 147 3.89 -5.13 -18.57
N PHE A 148 4.05 -5.79 -17.43
CA PHE A 148 5.27 -5.72 -16.60
C PHE A 148 6.10 -7.02 -16.64
N GLY A 149 5.55 -8.08 -17.23
CA GLY A 149 6.17 -9.40 -17.30
C GLY A 149 6.03 -10.18 -15.99
N ASP A 150 6.80 -11.27 -15.91
CA ASP A 150 6.75 -12.21 -14.79
C ASP A 150 7.39 -11.65 -13.51
N GLY A 151 6.83 -12.04 -12.38
CA GLY A 151 7.34 -11.85 -11.03
C GLY A 151 6.70 -10.69 -10.28
N GLY A 152 7.23 -10.46 -9.08
CA GLY A 152 6.70 -9.52 -8.11
C GLY A 152 5.96 -10.23 -6.98
N LEU A 153 5.21 -9.47 -6.22
CA LEU A 153 4.61 -9.88 -4.96
C LEU A 153 3.20 -9.31 -4.87
N ILE A 154 2.25 -10.13 -4.44
CA ILE A 154 0.96 -9.67 -3.96
C ILE A 154 1.06 -9.50 -2.45
N CYS A 155 0.64 -8.35 -1.97
CA CYS A 155 0.73 -7.97 -0.59
C CYS A 155 -0.46 -7.11 -0.20
N VAL A 156 -0.56 -6.83 1.10
CA VAL A 156 -1.56 -5.92 1.63
C VAL A 156 -0.91 -4.83 2.45
N ARG A 157 -1.59 -3.70 2.60
CA ARG A 157 -1.17 -2.64 3.51
C ARG A 157 -2.35 -2.09 4.30
N PRO A 158 -2.13 -1.57 5.51
CA PRO A 158 -3.21 -0.99 6.30
C PRO A 158 -3.95 0.14 5.56
N SER A 159 -5.27 0.17 5.70
CA SER A 159 -6.17 1.24 5.26
C SER A 159 -6.71 2.02 6.47
N TYR A 160 -7.34 3.18 6.21
CA TYR A 160 -7.84 4.10 7.24
C TYR A 160 -9.01 3.53 8.07
N ASP A 161 -9.68 2.49 7.58
CA ASP A 161 -10.85 1.84 8.18
C ASP A 161 -10.50 0.54 8.93
N ASN A 162 -9.20 0.34 9.23
CA ASN A 162 -8.64 -0.87 9.84
C ASN A 162 -8.76 -2.14 8.97
N SER A 163 -9.15 -2.01 7.70
CA SER A 163 -8.94 -3.06 6.70
C SER A 163 -7.53 -2.97 6.13
N TYR A 164 -7.20 -3.92 5.25
CA TYR A 164 -5.95 -3.90 4.50
C TYR A 164 -6.27 -4.01 3.01
N GLU A 165 -5.75 -3.07 2.21
CA GLU A 165 -5.95 -3.07 0.77
C GLU A 165 -4.85 -3.86 0.05
N PHE A 166 -5.21 -4.55 -1.03
CA PHE A 166 -4.26 -5.33 -1.82
C PHE A 166 -3.45 -4.45 -2.77
N ARG A 167 -2.16 -4.77 -2.84
CA ARG A 167 -1.19 -4.13 -3.70
C ARG A 167 -0.34 -5.19 -4.41
N TYR A 168 0.15 -4.83 -5.57
CA TYR A 168 1.22 -5.50 -6.29
C TYR A 168 2.52 -4.72 -6.08
N SER A 169 3.59 -5.42 -5.75
CA SER A 169 4.95 -4.89 -5.71
C SER A 169 5.79 -5.57 -6.80
N PRO A 170 6.51 -4.82 -7.65
CA PRO A 170 7.26 -5.39 -8.75
C PRO A 170 8.49 -6.18 -8.28
N PRO A 171 9.05 -7.06 -9.14
CA PRO A 171 10.27 -7.81 -8.82
C PRO A 171 11.40 -6.90 -8.37
N GLY A 172 12.07 -7.27 -7.27
CA GLY A 172 13.24 -6.53 -6.77
C GLY A 172 12.92 -5.14 -6.22
N ASN A 173 11.66 -4.86 -5.91
CA ASN A 173 11.27 -3.60 -5.31
C ASN A 173 11.91 -3.43 -3.91
N THR A 174 12.89 -2.53 -3.83
CA THR A 174 13.55 -2.16 -2.57
C THR A 174 12.92 -0.96 -1.88
N ALA A 175 11.88 -0.36 -2.48
CA ALA A 175 11.17 0.80 -1.94
C ALA A 175 10.06 0.41 -0.94
N VAL A 176 9.85 -0.90 -0.74
CA VAL A 176 8.87 -1.42 0.22
C VAL A 176 9.39 -1.30 1.65
N ASP A 177 8.75 -0.46 2.45
CA ASP A 177 8.80 -0.56 3.91
C ASP A 177 8.10 -1.86 4.36
N PRO A 178 8.68 -2.66 5.28
CA PRO A 178 8.07 -3.87 5.85
C PRO A 178 6.59 -3.76 6.29
N GLY A 179 6.07 -2.56 6.56
CA GLY A 179 4.65 -2.32 6.90
C GLY A 179 3.73 -1.89 5.75
N GLN A 180 4.28 -1.54 4.57
CA GLN A 180 3.55 -0.94 3.44
C GLN A 180 3.23 -1.93 2.31
N CYS A 181 3.74 -3.16 2.40
CA CYS A 181 3.39 -4.26 1.51
C CYS A 181 3.72 -5.57 2.24
N ILE A 182 2.81 -5.96 3.13
CA ILE A 182 2.84 -7.19 3.92
C ILE A 182 2.53 -8.36 2.98
N PRO A 183 3.47 -9.29 2.72
CA PRO A 183 3.23 -10.41 1.82
C PRO A 183 2.04 -11.26 2.24
N VAL A 184 1.31 -11.79 1.27
CA VAL A 184 0.18 -12.69 1.55
C VAL A 184 0.28 -13.99 0.78
N THR A 185 -0.16 -15.06 1.41
CA THR A 185 -0.50 -16.31 0.72
C THR A 185 -1.99 -16.32 0.43
N MET A 186 -2.36 -16.61 -0.81
CA MET A 186 -3.75 -16.62 -1.28
C MET A 186 -4.22 -18.07 -1.48
N VAL A 187 -4.91 -18.62 -0.49
CA VAL A 187 -5.39 -20.00 -0.47
C VAL A 187 -6.73 -20.12 -1.20
N VAL A 188 -6.85 -21.11 -2.09
CA VAL A 188 -8.11 -21.44 -2.77
C VAL A 188 -8.99 -22.26 -1.84
N VAL A 189 -10.13 -21.70 -1.46
CA VAL A 189 -11.15 -22.41 -0.65
C VAL A 189 -12.37 -22.69 -1.52
N PRO A 190 -12.67 -23.97 -1.87
CA PRO A 190 -13.87 -24.30 -2.63
C PRO A 190 -15.12 -23.72 -1.97
N ALA A 191 -16.06 -23.17 -2.75
CA ALA A 191 -17.23 -22.52 -2.18
C ALA A 191 -18.10 -23.46 -1.32
N ALA A 192 -18.06 -24.77 -1.59
CA ALA A 192 -18.71 -25.79 -0.77
C ALA A 192 -18.14 -25.91 0.66
N GLU A 193 -16.91 -25.45 0.87
CA GLU A 193 -16.15 -25.54 2.12
C GLU A 193 -16.08 -24.20 2.87
N GLN A 194 -16.80 -23.16 2.39
CA GLN A 194 -16.83 -21.86 3.05
C GLN A 194 -17.18 -21.94 4.55
N SER A 195 -18.12 -22.83 4.92
CA SER A 195 -18.62 -22.96 6.29
C SER A 195 -17.67 -23.63 7.28
N THR A 196 -16.60 -24.28 6.80
CA THR A 196 -15.66 -25.01 7.66
C THR A 196 -14.49 -24.15 8.13
N TYR A 197 -14.31 -22.94 7.58
CA TYR A 197 -13.28 -21.99 7.99
C TYR A 197 -13.89 -20.84 8.82
N PRO A 198 -13.47 -20.64 10.08
CA PRO A 198 -14.03 -19.60 10.94
C PRO A 198 -13.55 -18.21 10.49
N THR A 199 -14.48 -17.30 10.20
CA THR A 199 -14.15 -15.87 10.18
C THR A 199 -14.09 -15.34 11.60
N SER A 200 -12.97 -14.75 12.01
CA SER A 200 -12.91 -14.01 13.27
C SER A 200 -13.77 -12.74 13.14
N GLY A 201 -15.06 -12.87 13.44
CA GLY A 201 -16.01 -11.74 13.41
C GLY A 201 -17.49 -12.11 13.33
N ALA A 202 -17.86 -13.34 12.98
CA ALA A 202 -19.27 -13.71 12.92
C ALA A 202 -19.83 -14.16 14.29
N SER A 203 -20.44 -13.22 15.02
CA SER A 203 -21.41 -13.58 16.06
C SER A 203 -22.70 -14.09 15.39
N PRO A 204 -23.32 -15.18 15.87
CA PRO A 204 -24.41 -15.84 15.16
C PRO A 204 -25.70 -15.04 15.30
N SER A 205 -26.17 -14.42 14.22
CA SER A 205 -27.54 -13.92 14.14
C SER A 205 -28.45 -14.98 13.53
N THR A 206 -29.48 -15.27 14.31
CA THR A 206 -30.49 -16.31 14.13
C THR A 206 -31.37 -16.10 12.90
N THR A 207 -31.61 -17.23 12.23
CA THR A 207 -32.74 -17.62 11.39
C THR A 207 -33.95 -16.67 11.36
N SER A 208 -34.35 -16.25 10.16
CA SER A 208 -35.76 -16.42 9.74
C SER A 208 -35.93 -16.33 8.23
N SER A 209 -36.55 -17.38 7.72
CA SER A 209 -36.93 -17.66 6.34
C SER A 209 -38.11 -16.80 5.90
N ALA A 210 -38.13 -16.38 4.64
CA ALA A 210 -39.36 -16.31 3.84
C ALA A 210 -39.01 -16.19 2.34
N ALA A 211 -39.27 -17.26 1.60
CA ALA A 211 -39.47 -17.21 0.17
C ALA A 211 -40.77 -16.46 -0.14
N GLN A 212 -40.81 -15.68 -1.24
CA GLN A 212 -41.86 -15.81 -2.25
C GLN A 212 -41.62 -14.92 -3.48
N SER A 213 -41.59 -15.63 -4.60
CA SER A 213 -41.86 -15.20 -5.97
C SER A 213 -43.19 -14.50 -6.16
N THR A 214 -43.25 -13.49 -7.04
CA THR A 214 -44.38 -13.27 -7.94
C THR A 214 -43.95 -12.53 -9.21
N ALA A 215 -44.43 -13.05 -10.33
CA ALA A 215 -44.20 -12.57 -11.69
C ALA A 215 -45.33 -11.63 -12.16
N SER A 216 -45.07 -11.04 -13.35
CA SER A 216 -46.01 -10.46 -14.35
C SER A 216 -45.91 -8.94 -14.44
N ALA A 217 -45.29 -8.39 -15.49
CA ALA A 217 -45.67 -8.34 -16.91
C ALA A 217 -46.46 -7.06 -17.24
N THR A 218 -45.90 -6.21 -18.10
CA THR A 218 -46.69 -5.40 -19.04
C THR A 218 -45.89 -5.15 -20.30
N THR A 219 -46.45 -5.65 -21.39
CA THR A 219 -46.10 -5.46 -22.80
C THR A 219 -46.28 -4.01 -23.22
N THR A 220 -45.36 -3.44 -24.01
CA THR A 220 -45.74 -2.55 -25.14
C THR A 220 -44.71 -2.64 -26.26
N THR A 221 -45.26 -2.84 -27.46
CA THR A 221 -44.68 -3.03 -28.78
C THR A 221 -44.05 -1.78 -29.41
N GLY A 222 -42.96 -2.03 -30.15
CA GLY A 222 -42.69 -1.45 -31.47
C GLY A 222 -41.88 -0.16 -31.52
N THR A 223 -40.72 -0.18 -32.20
CA THR A 223 -40.56 0.27 -33.60
C THR A 223 -39.09 0.14 -34.02
N THR A 224 -38.86 -0.54 -35.14
CA THR A 224 -37.61 -0.60 -35.92
C THR A 224 -37.17 0.76 -36.41
N PHE A 225 -35.87 1.09 -36.28
CA PHE A 225 -35.13 1.85 -37.29
C PHE A 225 -33.66 1.44 -37.30
N ALA A 226 -33.21 0.97 -38.45
CA ALA A 226 -31.82 0.74 -38.78
C ALA A 226 -31.20 2.04 -39.29
N THR A 227 -29.99 2.38 -38.85
CA THR A 227 -29.04 3.13 -39.69
C THR A 227 -27.60 2.78 -39.33
N SER A 228 -26.92 2.26 -40.33
CA SER A 228 -25.48 2.10 -40.47
C SER A 228 -24.72 3.43 -40.42
N THR A 229 -23.60 3.49 -39.72
CA THR A 229 -22.45 4.34 -40.12
C THR A 229 -21.13 3.61 -39.87
N THR A 230 -20.41 3.42 -40.97
CA THR A 230 -19.02 2.98 -41.09
C THR A 230 -18.09 4.15 -40.78
N SER A 231 -16.98 3.90 -40.07
CA SER A 231 -15.75 4.72 -40.14
C SER A 231 -14.54 3.96 -39.54
N SER A 232 -13.86 3.25 -40.44
CA SER A 232 -12.40 3.18 -40.65
C SER A 232 -11.45 3.43 -39.46
N SER A 233 -10.81 2.36 -39.00
CA SER A 233 -9.59 2.37 -38.19
C SER A 233 -8.35 2.52 -39.08
N SER A 234 -7.43 3.40 -38.69
CA SER A 234 -6.08 3.49 -39.28
C SER A 234 -5.04 3.12 -38.25
N THR A 235 -4.43 1.95 -38.43
CA THR A 235 -3.29 1.43 -37.68
C THR A 235 -2.03 2.22 -38.04
N ALA A 236 -1.31 2.75 -37.04
CA ALA A 236 0.04 3.26 -37.20
C ALA A 236 0.98 2.53 -36.24
N THR A 237 1.77 1.64 -36.82
CA THR A 237 2.87 0.90 -36.20
C THR A 237 4.03 1.85 -35.96
N ALA A 238 4.49 2.00 -34.71
CA ALA A 238 5.72 2.71 -34.37
C ALA A 238 6.71 1.74 -33.72
N THR A 239 7.67 1.28 -34.52
CA THR A 239 8.86 0.55 -34.07
C THR A 239 9.88 1.53 -33.49
N LEU A 240 10.21 1.42 -32.20
CA LEU A 240 11.37 2.08 -31.61
C LEU A 240 12.47 1.04 -31.35
N GLN A 241 13.55 1.19 -32.11
CA GLN A 241 14.76 0.40 -32.03
C GLN A 241 15.58 0.82 -30.81
N HIS A 242 15.87 -0.13 -29.92
CA HIS A 242 16.91 -0.01 -28.90
C HIS A 242 18.28 0.06 -29.57
N LYS A 243 19.08 1.07 -29.22
CA LYS A 243 20.52 1.10 -29.48
C LYS A 243 21.27 1.27 -28.15
N PRO A 244 22.07 0.29 -27.71
CA PRO A 244 22.82 0.42 -26.47
C PRO A 244 24.01 1.36 -26.73
N VAL A 245 24.07 2.45 -25.98
CA VAL A 245 25.28 3.30 -25.91
C VAL A 245 26.10 2.78 -24.74
N VAL A 246 27.01 1.85 -25.03
CA VAL A 246 28.15 1.56 -24.15
C VAL A 246 29.27 2.54 -24.52
N GLY A 247 29.61 3.41 -23.57
CA GLY A 247 30.76 4.31 -23.63
C GLY A 247 31.34 4.50 -22.22
N PRO A 248 32.67 4.38 -22.04
CA PRO A 248 33.34 4.26 -20.73
C PRO A 248 33.61 5.63 -20.11
N TYR A 249 33.80 5.74 -18.78
CA TYR A 249 34.73 6.62 -18.04
C TYR A 249 34.36 6.54 -16.54
N LEU A 250 35.13 5.81 -15.74
CA LEU A 250 36.13 6.29 -14.77
C LEU A 250 35.60 6.61 -13.36
N THR A 251 36.37 6.12 -12.39
CA THR A 251 36.28 6.19 -10.94
C THR A 251 36.38 7.62 -10.38
N SER A 252 35.45 8.07 -9.51
CA SER A 252 35.72 8.87 -8.29
C SER A 252 34.46 9.26 -7.48
N ALA A 253 34.63 9.32 -6.15
CA ALA A 253 33.82 9.94 -5.09
C ALA A 253 32.47 9.32 -4.68
N ILE A 254 32.38 8.90 -3.41
CA ILE A 254 31.14 8.60 -2.69
C ILE A 254 30.38 9.92 -2.56
N GLY A 255 29.37 10.13 -3.41
CA GLY A 255 28.49 11.29 -3.33
C GLY A 255 27.65 11.22 -2.06
N THR A 256 27.62 12.31 -1.30
CA THR A 256 26.62 12.55 -0.26
C THR A 256 25.26 12.61 -0.94
N THR A 257 24.43 11.59 -0.72
CA THR A 257 23.02 11.63 -1.10
C THR A 257 22.41 12.92 -0.53
N PRO A 258 21.73 13.75 -1.34
CA PRO A 258 21.04 14.93 -0.84
C PRO A 258 20.11 14.52 0.31
N LEU A 259 20.22 15.19 1.44
CA LEU A 259 19.30 14.96 2.54
C LEU A 259 17.89 15.36 2.05
N PRO A 260 16.84 14.61 2.45
CA PRO A 260 15.47 14.85 1.99
C PRO A 260 14.80 16.05 2.70
N TYR A 261 15.60 16.93 3.30
CA TYR A 261 15.19 18.14 4.01
C TYR A 261 16.36 19.12 4.07
N THR A 262 16.07 20.39 4.36
CA THR A 262 17.08 21.43 4.56
C THR A 262 17.54 21.46 6.02
N ASP A 263 18.85 21.43 6.29
CA ASP A 263 19.34 21.53 7.66
C ASP A 263 19.29 22.97 8.18
N GLU A 264 18.26 23.25 9.00
CA GLU A 264 18.02 24.56 9.61
C GLU A 264 18.51 24.66 11.06
N THR A 265 19.30 23.68 11.53
CA THR A 265 19.77 23.63 12.94
C THR A 265 20.63 24.84 13.33
N ALA A 266 21.35 25.42 12.37
CA ALA A 266 22.10 26.67 12.57
C ALA A 266 21.19 27.89 12.85
N ASN A 267 19.93 27.83 12.39
CA ASN A 267 18.89 28.82 12.64
C ASN A 267 18.03 28.49 13.87
N GLY A 268 18.41 27.45 14.63
CA GLY A 268 17.76 27.08 15.88
C GLY A 268 16.48 26.26 15.69
N PHE A 269 16.27 25.67 14.51
CA PHE A 269 15.15 24.78 14.23
C PHE A 269 15.64 23.42 13.73
N ALA A 270 15.05 22.34 14.22
CA ALA A 270 15.31 21.00 13.73
C ALA A 270 14.17 20.54 12.82
N PHE A 271 14.48 19.89 11.71
CA PHE A 271 13.49 19.18 10.92
C PHE A 271 12.94 18.01 11.73
N VAL A 272 11.63 17.96 11.93
CA VAL A 272 10.97 16.94 12.76
C VAL A 272 10.15 15.94 11.95
N GLY A 273 10.05 16.13 10.63
CA GLY A 273 9.41 15.19 9.71
C GLY A 273 8.34 15.84 8.83
N CYS A 274 7.68 15.00 8.04
CA CYS A 274 6.54 15.40 7.21
C CYS A 274 5.24 15.25 7.97
N ALA A 275 4.47 16.33 8.08
CA ALA A 275 3.20 16.33 8.81
C ALA A 275 2.02 16.44 7.83
N PRO A 276 0.97 15.58 7.92
CA PRO A 276 -0.21 15.68 7.06
C PRO A 276 -0.94 16.99 7.29
N GLU A 277 -1.29 17.72 6.23
CA GLU A 277 -2.02 19.00 6.26
C GLU A 277 -3.45 18.84 5.70
N ALA A 278 -4.39 19.70 6.08
CA ALA A 278 -5.75 19.64 5.55
C ALA A 278 -5.78 20.30 4.16
N SER A 279 -6.46 19.71 3.18
CA SER A 279 -6.49 20.31 1.83
C SER A 279 -7.45 21.50 1.73
N ASN A 280 -8.39 21.61 2.67
CA ASN A 280 -9.38 22.67 2.76
C ASN A 280 -9.99 22.74 4.18
N ALA A 281 -10.81 23.78 4.44
CA ALA A 281 -11.44 23.99 5.75
C ALA A 281 -12.54 22.96 6.10
N ASP A 282 -12.96 22.14 5.13
CA ASP A 282 -14.05 21.17 5.26
C ASP A 282 -13.56 19.73 5.51
N ASP A 283 -12.26 19.44 5.34
CA ASP A 283 -11.60 18.14 5.58
C ASP A 283 -11.41 17.77 7.08
N GLY A 284 -12.14 18.42 8.00
CA GLY A 284 -12.15 18.10 9.43
C GLY A 284 -11.57 19.17 10.35
N PRO A 285 -11.54 18.92 11.68
CA PRO A 285 -11.23 19.95 12.66
C PRO A 285 -9.72 20.16 12.77
N ALA A 286 -9.25 21.18 12.06
CA ALA A 286 -7.96 21.87 12.16
C ALA A 286 -6.86 21.49 11.15
N ARG A 287 -6.28 22.55 10.57
CA ARG A 287 -4.97 22.60 9.90
C ARG A 287 -3.89 22.08 10.85
N THR A 288 -2.77 21.56 10.34
CA THR A 288 -1.65 21.04 11.15
C THR A 288 -1.14 22.11 12.11
N LEU A 289 -0.95 23.31 11.58
CA LEU A 289 -0.55 24.51 12.30
C LEU A 289 -1.62 25.60 12.11
N THR A 290 -2.03 26.23 13.20
CA THR A 290 -3.17 27.17 13.23
C THR A 290 -2.78 28.61 13.55
N GLY A 291 -1.48 28.93 13.54
CA GLY A 291 -0.95 30.27 13.77
C GLY A 291 -0.89 31.10 12.50
N SER A 292 0.20 31.86 12.32
CA SER A 292 0.39 32.75 11.18
C SER A 292 0.65 31.98 9.87
N LEU A 293 0.27 32.60 8.74
CA LEU A 293 0.48 32.11 7.39
C LEU A 293 1.21 33.19 6.57
N LEU A 294 2.20 32.76 5.78
CA LEU A 294 2.85 33.55 4.74
C LEU A 294 2.84 32.74 3.44
N ALA A 295 2.64 33.39 2.29
CA ALA A 295 2.78 32.75 0.98
C ALA A 295 3.65 33.63 0.07
N ASP A 296 4.70 33.05 -0.50
CA ASP A 296 5.66 33.73 -1.36
C ASP A 296 6.14 32.78 -2.48
N ASP A 297 6.15 33.24 -3.73
CA ASP A 297 6.68 32.45 -4.85
C ASP A 297 8.20 32.20 -4.74
N ALA A 298 8.89 32.98 -3.92
CA ALA A 298 10.31 32.82 -3.61
C ALA A 298 10.55 32.08 -2.27
N MET A 299 9.58 31.35 -1.73
CA MET A 299 9.70 30.67 -0.43
C MET A 299 10.90 29.73 -0.35
N THR A 300 11.55 29.71 0.81
CA THR A 300 12.57 28.72 1.22
C THR A 300 12.29 28.24 2.65
N ASP A 301 12.84 27.08 3.04
CA ASP A 301 12.68 26.57 4.41
C ASP A 301 13.22 27.56 5.46
N GLY A 302 14.39 28.15 5.19
CA GLY A 302 15.01 29.15 6.05
C GLY A 302 14.20 30.45 6.18
N GLU A 303 13.55 30.90 5.11
CA GLU A 303 12.62 32.04 5.17
C GLU A 303 11.39 31.73 6.03
N CYS A 304 10.82 30.53 5.89
CA CYS A 304 9.68 30.11 6.69
C CYS A 304 10.03 30.01 8.18
N VAL A 305 11.17 29.37 8.49
CA VAL A 305 11.70 29.28 9.86
C VAL A 305 11.94 30.68 10.45
N ALA A 306 12.58 31.58 9.70
CA ALA A 306 12.86 32.94 10.17
C ALA A 306 11.56 33.74 10.43
N PHE A 307 10.57 33.63 9.53
CA PHE A 307 9.26 34.25 9.70
C PHE A 307 8.57 33.76 10.97
N CYS A 308 8.38 32.44 11.13
CA CYS A 308 7.71 31.87 12.29
C CYS A 308 8.45 32.17 13.60
N ALA A 309 9.79 32.17 13.59
CA ALA A 309 10.59 32.56 14.74
C ALA A 309 10.39 34.04 15.12
N SER A 310 10.31 34.94 14.13
CA SER A 310 10.09 36.39 14.38
C SER A 310 8.71 36.68 14.97
N GLU A 311 7.73 35.84 14.65
CA GLU A 311 6.37 35.87 15.18
C GLU A 311 6.24 35.12 16.53
N GLY A 312 7.31 34.49 17.01
CA GLY A 312 7.35 33.82 18.31
C GLY A 312 6.74 32.42 18.34
N TYR A 313 6.66 31.72 17.21
CA TYR A 313 6.11 30.36 17.11
C TYR A 313 7.16 29.27 17.34
N THR A 314 6.69 28.12 17.83
CA THR A 314 7.51 26.93 18.11
C THR A 314 7.67 26.02 16.89
N TYR A 315 6.73 26.05 15.95
CA TYR A 315 6.75 25.24 14.73
C TYR A 315 6.65 26.13 13.48
N ALA A 316 7.37 25.72 12.45
CA ALA A 316 7.32 26.25 11.11
C ALA A 316 7.13 25.09 10.13
N GLY A 317 6.28 25.24 9.11
CA GLY A 317 6.04 24.20 8.12
C GLY A 317 5.82 24.79 6.75
N THR A 318 6.60 24.35 5.76
CA THR A 318 6.41 24.76 4.36
C THR A 318 5.42 23.80 3.67
N GLU A 319 4.50 24.33 2.86
CA GLU A 319 3.53 23.57 2.07
C GLU A 319 3.58 24.01 0.59
N TYR A 320 3.31 23.07 -0.31
CA TYR A 320 2.96 23.36 -1.69
C TYR A 320 3.90 24.37 -2.35
N THR A 321 5.22 24.16 -2.24
CA THR A 321 6.32 24.96 -2.82
C THR A 321 6.46 26.41 -2.34
N ARG A 322 5.39 27.05 -1.85
CA ARG A 322 5.30 28.52 -1.67
C ARG A 322 4.69 28.97 -0.35
N GLU A 323 4.07 28.08 0.41
CA GLU A 323 3.36 28.43 1.63
C GLU A 323 4.21 28.16 2.87
N CYS A 324 4.03 28.99 3.89
CA CYS A 324 4.66 28.85 5.19
C CYS A 324 3.61 28.99 6.29
N TRP A 325 3.51 27.95 7.11
CA TRP A 325 2.57 27.80 8.21
C TRP A 325 3.31 27.84 9.54
N CYS A 326 2.80 28.61 10.50
CA CYS A 326 3.37 28.72 11.83
C CYS A 326 2.41 28.20 12.90
N GLY A 327 2.93 27.67 14.00
CA GLY A 327 2.10 27.23 15.12
C GLY A 327 2.87 26.98 16.41
N ASN A 328 2.15 26.84 17.52
CA ASN A 328 2.72 26.46 18.82
C ASN A 328 2.42 25.02 19.21
N SER A 329 1.62 24.33 18.40
CA SER A 329 1.23 22.94 18.59
C SER A 329 0.87 22.35 17.24
N VAL A 330 1.12 21.05 17.10
CA VAL A 330 0.62 20.24 15.98
C VAL A 330 -0.76 19.71 16.35
N ALA A 331 -1.71 19.77 15.41
CA ALA A 331 -3.06 19.25 15.64
C ALA A 331 -3.05 17.71 15.87
N PRO A 332 -3.91 17.16 16.74
CA PRO A 332 -3.98 15.72 16.98
C PRO A 332 -4.24 14.92 15.70
N GLY A 333 -3.47 13.84 15.49
CA GLY A 333 -3.55 13.02 14.28
C GLY A 333 -2.82 13.62 13.06
N ARG A 334 -2.11 14.73 13.24
CA ARG A 334 -1.33 15.44 12.21
C ARG A 334 0.15 15.51 12.60
N GLU A 335 0.59 14.66 13.53
CA GLU A 335 1.95 14.62 14.04
C GLU A 335 2.97 14.37 12.91
N PRO A 336 4.17 14.98 12.98
CA PRO A 336 5.18 14.79 11.95
C PRO A 336 5.65 13.34 11.93
N GLN A 337 5.71 12.78 10.72
CA GLN A 337 6.15 11.44 10.46
C GLN A 337 7.62 11.44 10.05
N THR A 338 8.39 10.52 10.62
CA THR A 338 9.84 10.41 10.44
C THR A 338 10.24 9.12 9.72
N THR A 339 9.36 8.59 8.87
CA THR A 339 9.66 7.45 8.02
C THR A 339 10.25 7.93 6.71
N LEU A 340 11.07 7.12 6.04
CA LEU A 340 11.57 7.49 4.71
C LEU A 340 10.43 7.77 3.72
N ALA A 341 9.32 7.05 3.88
CA ALA A 341 8.10 7.21 3.08
C ALA A 341 7.37 8.54 3.33
N SER A 342 7.40 9.08 4.54
CA SER A 342 6.71 10.34 4.81
C SER A 342 7.36 11.51 4.06
N LEU A 343 8.67 11.46 3.82
CA LEU A 343 9.43 12.47 3.08
C LEU A 343 8.97 12.65 1.64
N ASP A 344 8.44 11.59 1.01
CA ASP A 344 7.90 11.69 -0.35
C ASP A 344 6.62 12.53 -0.41
N ASN A 345 5.96 12.75 0.73
CA ASN A 345 4.88 13.71 0.81
C ASN A 345 5.36 15.16 0.98
N CYS A 346 6.64 15.38 1.32
CA CYS A 346 7.25 16.71 1.33
C CYS A 346 8.42 16.83 0.36
N ASN A 347 8.19 16.47 -0.89
CA ASN A 347 9.20 16.48 -1.94
C ASN A 347 9.01 17.61 -2.96
N TYR A 348 8.15 18.60 -2.70
CA TYR A 348 7.94 19.70 -3.65
C TYR A 348 9.10 20.67 -3.56
N PRO A 349 9.80 20.97 -4.67
CA PRO A 349 10.89 21.94 -4.65
C PRO A 349 10.41 23.30 -4.15
N CYS A 350 11.17 23.94 -3.29
CA CYS A 350 10.88 25.31 -2.84
C CYS A 350 10.90 26.30 -4.01
N GLY A 351 9.97 27.25 -4.02
CA GLY A 351 9.88 28.26 -5.09
C GLY A 351 11.12 29.16 -5.19
N GLY A 352 11.73 29.51 -4.05
CA GLY A 352 12.95 30.32 -3.98
C GLY A 352 14.25 29.53 -4.14
N ASN A 353 14.22 28.21 -3.93
CA ASN A 353 15.39 27.36 -4.04
C ASN A 353 15.02 25.90 -4.37
N ALA A 354 15.09 25.53 -5.65
CA ALA A 354 14.74 24.19 -6.11
C ALA A 354 15.66 23.05 -5.60
N SER A 355 16.72 23.37 -4.84
CA SER A 355 17.53 22.36 -4.14
C SER A 355 17.03 22.02 -2.74
N GLN A 356 15.94 22.67 -2.29
CA GLN A 356 15.26 22.44 -1.02
C GLN A 356 13.84 21.90 -1.27
N PHE A 357 13.23 21.29 -0.25
CA PHE A 357 11.88 20.73 -0.34
C PHE A 357 10.90 21.40 0.64
N CYS A 358 9.90 22.08 0.08
CA CYS A 358 8.93 22.91 0.79
C CYS A 358 7.55 22.26 0.83
N GLY A 359 7.43 21.16 1.59
CA GLY A 359 6.17 20.44 1.75
C GLY A 359 5.73 19.69 0.50
N GLY A 360 4.44 19.41 0.42
CA GLY A 360 3.80 18.80 -0.74
C GLY A 360 2.30 19.08 -0.75
N ASN A 361 1.54 18.31 -1.52
CA ASN A 361 0.10 18.50 -1.61
C ASN A 361 -0.59 18.02 -0.33
N SER A 362 -0.99 18.94 0.55
CA SER A 362 -1.57 18.62 1.85
C SER A 362 -0.58 17.96 2.82
N TRP A 363 0.69 18.43 2.80
CA TRP A 363 1.74 17.99 3.73
C TRP A 363 2.78 19.09 3.99
N LEU A 364 3.15 19.25 5.26
CA LEU A 364 4.16 20.21 5.71
C LEU A 364 5.53 19.55 5.87
N SER A 365 6.58 20.14 5.28
CA SER A 365 7.96 19.93 5.77
C SER A 365 8.06 20.64 7.12
N LEU A 366 7.95 19.90 8.23
CA LEU A 366 7.78 20.48 9.55
C LEU A 366 9.11 20.63 10.29
N TYR A 367 9.33 21.83 10.84
CA TYR A 367 10.47 22.19 11.67
C TYR A 367 10.00 22.63 13.06
N GLN A 368 10.80 22.32 14.08
CA GLN A 368 10.54 22.68 15.48
C GLN A 368 11.69 23.49 16.07
N ALA A 369 11.36 24.54 16.81
CA ALA A 369 12.31 25.36 17.54
C ALA A 369 13.07 24.51 18.58
N CYS A 370 14.40 24.60 18.54
CA CYS A 370 15.28 23.91 19.46
C CYS A 370 15.26 24.60 20.84
N THR A 371 15.32 23.79 21.90
CA THR A 371 15.37 24.33 23.27
C THR A 371 16.75 24.95 23.56
N PRO A 372 16.83 26.19 24.07
CA PRO A 372 18.11 26.82 24.41
C PRO A 372 18.95 25.95 25.35
N GLY A 373 20.17 25.62 24.94
CA GLY A 373 21.09 24.77 25.72
C GLY A 373 20.93 23.26 25.52
N ALA A 374 19.98 22.81 24.70
CA ALA A 374 19.87 21.42 24.24
C ALA A 374 20.55 21.23 22.87
N ALA A 375 20.85 19.97 22.50
CA ALA A 375 21.32 19.65 21.16
C ALA A 375 20.17 19.85 20.15
N CYS A 376 20.44 20.59 19.07
CA CYS A 376 19.52 20.80 17.96
C CYS A 376 19.84 19.74 16.90
N VAL A 377 18.99 18.73 16.77
CA VAL A 377 19.26 17.54 15.95
C VAL A 377 18.02 17.25 15.11
N ASN A 378 18.21 17.14 13.80
CA ASN A 378 17.16 16.74 12.88
C ASN A 378 16.70 15.31 13.15
N ALA A 379 15.43 15.03 12.84
CA ALA A 379 14.90 13.68 12.90
C ALA A 379 15.76 12.72 12.07
N VAL A 380 15.94 11.51 12.60
CA VAL A 380 16.55 10.40 11.87
C VAL A 380 15.40 9.60 11.25
N PHE A 381 15.53 9.33 9.96
CA PHE A 381 14.53 8.59 9.20
C PHE A 381 14.91 7.13 9.15
N THR A 382 14.03 6.25 9.61
CA THR A 382 14.24 4.81 9.71
C THR A 382 13.10 4.03 9.09
#